data_AF-A0A7W1RCC9-F1
#
_entry.id   AF-A0A7W1RCC9-F1
#
_cell.length_a   1.000
_cell.length_b   1.000
_cell.length_c   1.000
_cell.angle_alpha   90.00
_cell.angle_beta   90.00
_cell.angle_gamma   90.00
#
_symmetry.space_group_name_H-M   'P 1'
#
loop_
_entity.id
_entity.type
_entity.pdbx_description
1 polymer ?
#
loop_
_entity_poly.entity_id
_entity_poly.type
_entity_poly.pdbx_seq_one_letter_code
_entity_poly.pdbx_strand_id
1 'polypeptide(L)'
;EQARAAWSAAEGGEPISVEQRLGLRLAASHATETAAAVVTAMYHAGGGSSIYDSSPLQRRLRDVHVATQHMMVAPPSWELSGRLLLGLASDTSQL
;
A
#
# COMPACT_ATOMS: atom_id res chain seq x y z
N GLU A 1 -9.03 6.79 6.91
CA GLU A 1 -9.39 6.71 8.34
C GLU A 1 -8.24 6.17 9.20
N GLN A 2 -7.74 4.96 8.92
CA GLN A 2 -6.62 4.34 9.65
C GLN A 2 -5.39 5.25 9.83
N ALA A 3 -4.94 5.91 8.75
CA ALA A 3 -3.82 6.85 8.81
C ALA A 3 -4.07 8.03 9.76
N ARG A 4 -5.30 8.55 9.81
CA ARG A 4 -5.67 9.65 10.70
C ARG A 4 -5.72 9.20 12.16
N ALA A 5 -6.25 8.01 12.42
CA ALA A 5 -6.31 7.44 13.76
C ALA A 5 -4.91 7.20 14.34
N ALA A 6 -4.00 6.60 13.55
CA ALA A 6 -2.62 6.39 13.95
C ALA A 6 -1.85 7.71 14.13
N TRP A 7 -2.10 8.71 13.27
CA TRP A 7 -1.53 10.05 13.42
C TRP A 7 -1.95 10.70 14.74
N SER A 8 -3.25 10.67 15.06
CA SER A 8 -3.77 11.23 16.30
C SER A 8 -3.19 10.53 17.55
N ALA A 9 -2.98 9.21 17.50
CA ALA A 9 -2.35 8.47 18.59
C ALA A 9 -0.89 8.90 18.78
N ALA A 10 -0.15 9.08 17.67
CA ALA A 10 1.23 9.56 17.70
C ALA A 10 1.34 10.99 18.28
N GLU A 11 0.42 11.89 17.93
CA GLU A 11 0.35 13.24 18.50
C GLU A 11 0.07 13.23 20.02
N GLY A 12 -0.71 12.25 20.49
CA GLY A 12 -0.99 12.05 21.91
C GLY A 12 0.19 11.52 22.73
N GLY A 13 1.28 11.08 22.08
CA GLY A 13 2.44 10.49 22.75
C GLY A 13 2.24 9.05 23.22
N GLU A 14 1.12 8.43 22.88
CA GLU A 14 0.84 7.02 23.18
C GLU A 14 1.55 6.10 22.16
N PRO A 15 2.05 4.93 22.58
CA PRO A 15 2.57 3.95 21.64
C PRO A 15 1.49 3.50 20.65
N ILE A 16 1.81 3.49 19.35
CA ILE A 16 0.90 2.99 18.33
C ILE A 16 0.72 1.47 18.50
N SER A 17 -0.52 1.04 18.73
CA SER A 17 -0.85 -0.37 19.00
C SER A 17 -0.58 -1.27 17.80
N VAL A 18 -0.47 -2.58 18.03
CA VAL A 18 -0.29 -3.57 16.94
C VAL A 18 -1.46 -3.49 15.94
N GLU A 19 -2.68 -3.31 16.45
CA GLU A 19 -3.90 -3.20 15.66
C GLU A 19 -3.87 -1.94 14.77
N GLN A 20 -3.40 -0.82 15.31
CA GLN A 20 -3.24 0.41 14.53
C GLN A 20 -2.16 0.27 13.45
N ARG A 21 -1.02 -0.37 13.76
CA ARG A 21 0.03 -0.66 12.77
C ARG A 21 -0.45 -1.62 11.69
N LEU A 22 -1.23 -2.64 12.04
CA LEU A 22 -1.89 -3.54 11.08
C LEU A 22 -2.89 -2.77 10.20
N GLY A 23 -3.68 -1.88 10.79
CA GLY A 23 -4.60 -1.02 10.05
C GLY A 23 -3.89 -0.12 9.03
N LEU A 24 -2.75 0.47 9.42
CA LEU A 24 -1.88 1.23 8.52
C LEU A 24 -1.34 0.37 7.38
N ARG A 25 -0.87 -0.85 7.70
CA ARG A 25 -0.36 -1.81 6.72
C ARG A 25 -1.40 -2.11 5.65
N LEU A 26 -2.60 -2.52 6.07
CA LEU A 26 -3.70 -2.85 5.18
C LEU A 26 -4.13 -1.63 4.33
N ALA A 27 -4.17 -0.44 4.94
CA ALA A 27 -4.48 0.79 4.22
C ALA A 27 -3.43 1.13 3.15
N ALA A 28 -2.14 0.95 3.45
CA ALA A 28 -1.05 1.18 2.51
C ALA A 28 -1.06 0.17 1.35
N SER A 29 -1.29 -1.12 1.63
CA SER A 29 -1.45 -2.15 0.60
C SER A 29 -2.62 -1.83 -0.32
N HIS A 30 -3.79 -1.51 0.25
CA HIS A 30 -4.98 -1.14 -0.52
C HIS A 30 -4.76 0.10 -1.38
N ALA A 31 -4.11 1.14 -0.85
CA ALA A 31 -3.80 2.35 -1.60
C ALA A 31 -2.85 2.06 -2.77
N THR A 32 -1.85 1.20 -2.56
CA THR A 32 -0.88 0.80 -3.58
C THR A 32 -1.53 0.00 -4.71
N GLU A 33 -2.35 -1.00 -4.38
CA GLU A 33 -3.10 -1.79 -5.36
C GLU A 33 -4.09 -0.92 -6.15
N THR A 34 -4.80 -0.03 -5.45
CA THR A 34 -5.74 0.91 -6.08
C THR A 34 -5.02 1.86 -7.03
N ALA A 35 -3.87 2.40 -6.63
CA ALA A 35 -3.04 3.25 -7.48
C ALA A 35 -2.58 2.50 -8.73
N ALA A 36 -2.12 1.25 -8.59
CA ALA A 36 -1.71 0.42 -9.72
C ALA A 36 -2.87 0.16 -10.70
N ALA A 37 -4.07 -0.14 -10.18
CA ALA A 37 -5.26 -0.34 -10.99
C ALA A 37 -5.67 0.95 -11.75
N VAL A 38 -5.69 2.10 -11.07
CA VAL A 38 -6.02 3.40 -11.67
C VAL A 38 -5.01 3.76 -12.75
N VAL A 39 -3.71 3.67 -12.47
CA VAL A 39 -2.67 3.99 -13.46
C VAL A 39 -2.74 3.08 -14.67
N THR A 40 -3.02 1.79 -14.48
CA THR A 40 -3.22 0.83 -15.57
C THR A 40 -4.42 1.20 -16.42
N ALA A 41 -5.55 1.55 -15.81
CA ALA A 41 -6.74 2.01 -16.53
C ALA A 41 -6.45 3.29 -17.33
N MET A 42 -5.73 4.25 -16.75
CA MET A 42 -5.34 5.48 -17.43
C MET A 42 -4.37 5.24 -18.59
N TYR A 43 -3.43 4.32 -18.44
CA TYR A 43 -2.52 3.93 -19.51
C TYR A 43 -3.29 3.36 -20.72
N HIS A 44 -4.28 2.50 -20.48
CA HIS A 44 -5.18 1.99 -21.52
C HIS A 44 -6.04 3.09 -22.15
N ALA A 45 -6.61 3.98 -21.34
CA ALA A 45 -7.42 5.09 -21.83
C ALA A 45 -6.62 6.05 -22.75
N GLY A 46 -5.33 6.26 -22.46
CA GLY A 46 -4.44 7.06 -23.32
C GLY A 46 -4.05 6.37 -24.63
N GLY A 47 -4.26 5.05 -24.74
CA GLY A 47 -4.01 4.27 -25.96
C GLY A 47 -2.60 4.45 -26.50
N GLY A 48 -2.47 4.57 -27.83
CA GLY A 48 -1.18 4.73 -28.50
C GLY A 48 -0.41 5.99 -28.09
N SER A 49 -1.06 7.02 -27.54
CA SER A 49 -0.35 8.21 -27.06
C SER A 49 0.47 7.94 -25.80
N SER A 50 0.11 6.92 -25.03
CA SER A 50 0.78 6.57 -23.77
C SER A 50 2.22 6.09 -23.93
N ILE A 51 2.62 5.63 -25.13
CA ILE A 51 3.95 5.04 -25.36
C ILE A 51 5.06 6.07 -25.54
N TYR A 52 4.71 7.32 -25.88
CA TYR A 52 5.70 8.36 -26.14
C TYR A 52 6.31 8.87 -24.82
N ASP A 53 7.58 9.25 -24.85
CA ASP A 53 8.28 9.80 -23.68
C ASP A 53 7.69 11.15 -23.21
N SER A 54 7.03 11.88 -24.10
CA SER A 54 6.27 13.08 -23.75
C SER A 54 5.00 12.77 -22.95
N SER A 55 4.48 11.54 -23.03
CA SER A 55 3.37 11.09 -22.21
C SER A 55 3.88 10.58 -20.86
N PRO A 56 3.36 11.10 -19.74
CA PRO A 56 3.79 10.66 -18.42
C PRO A 56 3.19 9.29 -18.03
N LEU A 57 2.25 8.74 -18.80
CA LEU A 57 1.50 7.53 -18.45
C LEU A 57 2.39 6.28 -18.41
N GLN A 58 3.28 6.08 -19.39
CA GLN A 58 4.19 4.93 -19.39
C GLN A 58 5.16 4.94 -18.20
N ARG A 59 5.62 6.13 -17.78
CA ARG A 59 6.50 6.26 -16.61
C ARG A 59 5.76 5.89 -15.34
N ARG A 60 4.58 6.47 -15.12
CA ARG A 60 3.74 6.16 -13.96
C ARG A 60 3.37 4.68 -13.88
N LEU A 61 3.09 4.04 -15.02
CA LEU A 61 2.80 2.61 -15.09
C LEU A 61 3.97 1.77 -14.57
N ARG A 62 5.19 2.06 -15.03
CA ARG A 62 6.39 1.35 -14.57
C ARG A 62 6.66 1.63 -13.09
N ASP A 63 6.59 2.89 -12.67
CA ASP A 63 6.91 3.31 -11.31
C ASP A 63 5.93 2.70 -10.28
N VAL A 64 4.64 2.69 -10.57
CA VAL A 64 3.65 2.11 -9.64
C VAL A 64 3.82 0.60 -9.48
N HIS A 65 4.19 -0.11 -10.55
CA HIS A 65 4.46 -1.55 -10.48
C HIS A 65 5.76 -1.87 -9.76
N VAL A 66 6.73 -0.95 -9.71
CA VAL A 66 7.88 -1.08 -8.81
C VAL A 66 7.43 -0.90 -7.35
N ALA A 67 6.56 0.08 -7.08
CA ALA A 67 6.04 0.30 -5.72
C ALA A 67 5.27 -0.91 -5.18
N THR A 68 4.52 -1.64 -6.01
CA THR A 68 3.81 -2.85 -5.59
C THR A 68 4.73 -3.99 -5.13
N GLN A 69 6.04 -3.93 -5.44
CA GLN A 69 7.03 -4.93 -5.01
C GLN A 69 7.67 -4.59 -3.66
N HIS A 70 7.39 -3.42 -3.08
CA HIS A 70 7.99 -3.04 -1.83
C HIS A 70 7.56 -4.00 -0.71
N MET A 71 8.51 -4.45 0.12
CA MET A 71 8.27 -5.47 1.16
C MET A 71 7.09 -5.14 2.08
N MET A 72 6.78 -3.85 2.24
CA MET A 72 5.72 -3.41 3.13
C MET A 72 4.31 -3.68 2.58
N VAL A 73 4.14 -3.77 1.27
CA VAL A 73 2.82 -3.83 0.60
C VAL A 73 2.71 -4.96 -0.42
N ALA A 74 3.83 -5.63 -0.73
CA ALA A 74 3.87 -6.75 -1.65
C ALA A 74 3.04 -7.94 -1.11
N PRO A 75 2.58 -8.86 -1.98
CA PRO A 75 1.73 -9.97 -1.58
C PRO A 75 2.20 -10.82 -0.38
N PRO A 76 3.51 -11.05 -0.16
CA PRO A 76 3.98 -11.75 1.05
C PRO A 76 3.58 -11.09 2.37
N SER A 77 3.32 -9.78 2.39
CA SER A 77 2.87 -9.06 3.60
C SER A 77 1.47 -9.46 4.08
N TRP A 78 0.67 -10.11 3.23
CA TRP A 78 -0.68 -10.57 3.57
C TRP A 78 -0.68 -11.69 4.60
N GLU A 79 0.35 -12.54 4.63
CA GLU A 79 0.42 -13.66 5.57
C GLU A 79 0.42 -13.16 7.02
N LEU A 80 1.34 -12.25 7.35
CA LEU A 80 1.43 -11.67 8.70
C LEU A 80 0.12 -10.97 9.08
N SER A 81 -0.44 -10.19 8.16
CA SER A 81 -1.70 -9.49 8.37
C SER A 81 -2.86 -10.45 8.66
N GLY A 82 -2.97 -11.53 7.89
CA GLY A 82 -3.98 -12.56 8.06
C GLY A 82 -3.83 -13.33 9.38
N ARG A 83 -2.61 -13.69 9.76
CA ARG A 83 -2.34 -14.35 11.04
C ARG A 83 -2.80 -13.51 12.23
N LEU A 84 -2.51 -12.20 12.21
CA LEU A 84 -2.93 -11.28 13.26
C LEU A 84 -4.46 -11.15 13.33
N LEU A 85 -5.14 -11.04 12.18
CA LEU A 85 -6.60 -11.00 12.11
C LEU A 85 -7.27 -12.29 12.62
N LEU A 86 -6.59 -13.44 12.49
CA LEU A 86 -7.05 -14.72 13.01
C LEU A 86 -6.65 -14.97 14.48
N GLY A 87 -6.03 -14.00 15.15
CA GLY A 87 -5.61 -14.11 16.55
C GLY A 87 -4.43 -15.06 16.78
N LEU A 88 -3.62 -15.34 15.74
CA LEU A 88 -2.45 -16.20 15.86
C LEU A 88 -1.24 -15.42 16.37
N ALA A 89 -0.55 -15.98 17.37
CA ALA A 89 0.74 -15.45 17.82
C ALA A 89 1.73 -15.34 16.65
N SER A 90 2.25 -14.14 16.44
CA SER A 90 3.08 -13.79 15.28
C SER A 90 4.13 -12.75 15.67
N ASP A 91 5.30 -12.80 15.04
CA ASP A 91 6.29 -11.74 15.18
C ASP A 91 5.79 -10.46 14.50
N THR A 92 5.75 -9.37 15.26
CA THR A 92 5.28 -8.06 14.80
C THR A 92 6.41 -7.05 14.65
N SER A 93 7.66 -7.50 14.71
CA SER A 93 8.86 -6.65 14.55
C SER A 93 8.90 -5.91 13.21
N GLN A 94 8.34 -6.51 12.16
CA GLN A 94 8.27 -5.98 10.80
C GLN A 94 6.94 -5.27 10.49
N LEU A 95 6.06 -5.09 11.48
CA LEU A 95 4.73 -4.51 11.32
C LEU A 95 4.73 -3.00 11.55
#